data_AF-A0A553QIT6-F1
#
_entry.id   AF-A0A553QIT6-F1
#
_cell.length_a   1.000
_cell.length_b   1.000
_cell.length_c   1.000
_cell.angle_alpha   90.00
_cell.angle_beta   90.00
_cell.angle_gamma   90.00
#
_symmetry.space_group_name_H-M   'P 1'
#
loop_
_entity.id
_entity.type
_entity.pdbx_description
1 polymer ?
#
loop_
_entity_poly.entity_id
_entity_poly.type
_entity_poly.pdbx_seq_one_letter_code
_entity_poly.pdbx_strand_id
1 'polypeptide(L)'
;IYNEMIRDLLNPSSGFLDLREDSKGEIQVAGITEVSTINAREIMELLMKGNKQRTQEPTAANQTSSRSHAVLQVAVRQQSRCRDILQEVRFARLFMIDLAGSERASQ
;
A
#
# COMPACT_ATOMS: atom_id res chain seq x y z
N ILE A 1 -5.83 2.40 6.17
CA ILE A 1 -7.19 1.92 6.48
C ILE A 1 -7.61 2.54 7.81
N TYR A 2 -8.71 3.27 7.81
CA TYR A 2 -9.25 3.93 8.99
C TYR A 2 -10.78 3.87 8.92
N ASN A 3 -11.41 3.39 10.00
CA ASN A 3 -12.87 3.24 10.07
C ASN A 3 -13.43 2.47 8.85
N GLU A 4 -12.83 1.32 8.52
CA GLU A 4 -13.14 0.49 7.34
C GLU A 4 -12.99 1.17 5.97
N MET A 5 -12.50 2.41 5.91
CA MET A 5 -12.26 3.12 4.68
C MET A 5 -10.81 2.99 4.23
N ILE A 6 -10.61 2.71 2.94
CA ILE A 6 -9.29 2.66 2.29
C ILE A 6 -8.99 4.03 1.70
N ARG A 7 -7.77 4.52 1.92
CA ARG A 7 -7.25 5.76 1.35
C ARG A 7 -5.87 5.52 0.78
N ASP A 8 -5.58 6.22 -0.31
CA ASP A 8 -4.27 6.24 -0.92
C ASP A 8 -3.36 7.28 -0.23
N LEU A 9 -2.29 6.80 0.41
CA LEU A 9 -1.32 7.69 1.08
C LEU A 9 -0.35 8.38 0.10
N LEU A 10 -0.27 7.95 -1.15
CA LEU A 10 0.54 8.58 -2.20
C LEU A 10 -0.28 9.57 -3.04
N ASN A 11 -1.61 9.39 -3.08
CA ASN A 11 -2.57 10.29 -3.73
C ASN A 11 -3.80 10.58 -2.83
N PRO A 12 -3.68 11.46 -1.81
CA PRO A 12 -4.76 11.76 -0.88
C PRO A 12 -6.02 12.36 -1.53
N SER A 13 -5.87 12.95 -2.72
CA SER A 13 -6.98 13.54 -3.48
C SER A 13 -7.85 12.52 -4.19
N SER A 14 -7.47 11.24 -4.20
CA SER A 14 -8.25 10.14 -4.80
C SER A 14 -9.55 9.83 -4.04
N GLY A 15 -9.69 10.35 -2.82
CA GLY A 15 -10.83 10.05 -1.96
C GLY A 15 -10.71 8.66 -1.32
N PHE A 16 -11.84 7.99 -1.18
CA PHE A 16 -11.89 6.63 -0.65
C PHE A 16 -11.84 5.60 -1.79
N LEU A 17 -11.12 4.50 -1.56
CA LEU A 17 -10.95 3.43 -2.53
C LEU A 17 -11.76 2.20 -2.15
N ASP A 18 -12.20 1.45 -3.16
CA ASP A 18 -12.95 0.21 -3.01
C ASP A 18 -12.09 -1.02 -3.26
N LEU A 19 -12.44 -2.14 -2.63
CA LEU A 19 -11.94 -3.46 -3.00
C LEU A 19 -12.73 -4.01 -4.18
N ARG A 20 -12.02 -4.59 -5.16
CA ARG A 20 -12.62 -5.25 -6.33
C ARG A 20 -11.91 -6.56 -6.60
N GLU A 21 -12.66 -7.55 -7.08
CA GLU A 21 -12.12 -8.82 -7.55
C GLU A 21 -11.77 -8.70 -9.04
N ASP A 22 -10.57 -9.15 -9.43
CA ASP A 22 -10.17 -9.21 -10.83
C ASP A 22 -10.66 -10.48 -11.54
N SER A 23 -10.40 -10.59 -12.84
CA SER A 23 -10.82 -11.75 -13.66
C SER A 23 -10.25 -13.11 -13.20
N LYS A 24 -9.26 -13.10 -12.31
CA LYS A 24 -8.59 -14.30 -11.77
C LYS A 24 -9.05 -14.62 -10.34
N GLY A 25 -9.96 -13.83 -9.77
CA GLY A 25 -10.42 -13.99 -8.39
C GLY A 25 -9.54 -13.28 -7.36
N GLU A 26 -8.56 -12.47 -7.78
CA GLU A 26 -7.68 -11.77 -6.86
C GLU A 26 -8.29 -10.44 -6.42
N ILE A 27 -8.32 -10.20 -5.11
CA ILE A 27 -8.79 -8.94 -4.54
C ILE A 27 -7.75 -7.84 -4.75
N GLN A 28 -8.16 -6.71 -5.33
CA GLN A 28 -7.35 -5.53 -5.59
C GLN A 28 -8.02 -4.28 -5.03
N VAL A 29 -7.23 -3.26 -4.71
CA VAL A 29 -7.74 -1.93 -4.35
C VAL A 29 -7.90 -1.13 -5.64
N ALA A 30 -9.13 -0.84 -6.05
CA ALA A 30 -9.40 -0.13 -7.29
C ALA A 30 -8.96 1.34 -7.18
N GLY A 31 -8.18 1.80 -8.16
CA GLY A 31 -7.70 3.19 -8.22
C GLY A 31 -6.52 3.51 -7.30
N ILE A 32 -5.90 2.52 -6.66
CA ILE A 32 -4.67 2.71 -5.89
C ILE A 32 -3.53 3.19 -6.78
N THR A 33 -2.73 4.14 -6.29
CA THR A 33 -1.53 4.60 -6.99
C THR A 33 -0.44 3.53 -6.92
N GLU A 34 0.04 3.09 -8.09
CA GLU A 34 1.24 2.27 -8.23
C GLU A 34 2.39 3.11 -8.80
N VAL A 35 3.57 3.03 -8.19
CA VAL A 35 4.76 3.78 -8.61
C VAL A 35 5.89 2.81 -8.92
N SER A 36 6.42 2.87 -10.14
CA SER A 36 7.62 2.14 -10.52
C SER A 36 8.86 2.75 -9.87
N THR A 37 9.66 1.92 -9.20
CA THR A 37 10.93 2.31 -8.58
C THR A 37 12.07 1.42 -9.06
N ILE A 38 13.29 1.96 -9.15
CA ILE A 38 14.47 1.20 -9.62
C ILE A 38 15.44 0.80 -8.50
N ASN A 39 15.25 1.30 -7.28
CA ASN A 39 16.10 1.00 -6.13
C ASN A 39 15.36 1.17 -4.79
N ALA A 40 15.98 0.69 -3.71
CA ALA A 40 15.41 0.77 -2.37
C ALA A 40 15.27 2.20 -1.83
N ARG A 41 16.12 3.14 -2.28
CA ARG A 41 16.06 4.54 -1.83
C ARG A 41 14.75 5.20 -2.26
N GLU A 42 14.34 5.01 -3.51
CA GLU A 42 13.06 5.53 -4.02
C GLU A 42 11.86 4.95 -3.26
N ILE A 43 11.91 3.66 -2.92
CA ILE A 43 10.89 3.02 -2.09
C ILE A 43 10.83 3.69 -0.71
N MET A 44 11.98 3.97 -0.09
CA MET A 44 12.03 4.66 1.21
C MET A 44 11.51 6.10 1.13
N GLU A 45 11.78 6.83 0.05
CA GLU A 45 11.25 8.18 -0.18
C GLU A 45 9.71 8.16 -0.29
N LEU A 46 9.13 7.18 -1.00
CA LEU A 46 7.68 6.98 -1.07
C LEU A 46 7.07 6.58 0.28
N LEU A 47 7.73 5.70 1.03
CA LEU A 47 7.31 5.32 2.38
C LEU A 47 7.24 6.54 3.31
N MET A 48 8.29 7.38 3.30
CA MET A 48 8.32 8.62 4.09
C MET A 48 7.22 9.59 3.67
N LYS A 49 6.99 9.75 2.35
CA LYS A 49 5.89 10.57 1.83
C LYS A 49 4.53 10.07 2.33
N GLY A 50 4.27 8.77 2.21
CA GLY A 50 3.01 8.15 2.65
C GLY A 50 2.79 8.30 4.17
N ASN A 51 3.83 8.11 4.97
CA ASN A 51 3.75 8.29 6.42
C ASN A 51 3.46 9.75 6.82
N LYS A 52 3.99 10.72 6.07
CA LYS A 52 3.64 12.14 6.28
C LYS A 52 2.15 12.38 6.02
N GLN A 53 1.59 11.81 4.96
CA GLN A 53 0.15 11.93 4.65
C GLN A 53 -0.72 11.26 5.73
N ARG A 54 -0.32 10.08 6.21
CA ARG A 54 -0.99 9.39 7.33
C ARG A 54 -1.08 10.23 8.60
N THR A 55 -0.11 11.10 8.83
CA THR A 55 -0.03 11.95 10.03
C THR A 55 -0.84 13.26 9.90
N GLN A 56 -1.16 13.71 8.68
CA GLN A 56 -1.76 15.02 8.41
C GLN A 56 -3.30 15.03 8.36
N GLU A 57 -3.99 13.92 8.61
CA GLU A 57 -5.46 13.92 8.51
C GLU A 57 -6.14 14.82 9.57
N PRO A 58 -7.08 15.68 9.16
CA PRO A 58 -7.62 16.75 9.99
C PRO A 58 -8.67 16.22 10.97
N THR A 59 -8.24 15.97 12.21
CA THR A 59 -9.18 15.94 13.35
C THR A 59 -8.57 16.74 14.50
N ALA A 60 -9.40 17.53 15.18
CA ALA A 60 -9.02 18.59 16.12
C ALA A 60 -8.19 18.15 17.34
N ALA A 61 -7.91 16.86 17.48
CA ALA A 61 -6.96 16.29 18.42
C ALA A 61 -6.53 14.93 17.88
N ASN A 62 -5.37 14.76 17.25
CA ASN A 62 -4.89 13.40 16.99
C ASN A 62 -3.39 13.24 16.70
N GLN A 63 -2.87 12.24 17.39
CA GLN A 63 -1.84 11.33 16.92
C GLN A 63 -2.53 10.26 16.04
N THR A 64 -2.85 10.59 14.78
CA THR A 64 -3.69 9.76 13.88
C THR A 64 -3.08 8.39 13.53
N SER A 65 -1.75 8.26 13.63
CA SER A 65 -1.03 7.02 13.31
C SER A 65 -1.46 5.83 14.18
N SER A 66 -1.82 6.03 15.45
CA SER A 66 -2.22 4.93 16.34
C SER A 66 -3.59 4.33 16.01
N ARG A 67 -4.44 5.07 15.29
CA ARG A 67 -5.85 4.68 15.05
C ARG A 67 -6.09 4.10 13.65
N SER A 68 -5.07 4.02 12.82
CA SER A 68 -5.16 3.53 11.45
C SER A 68 -4.18 2.40 11.20
N HIS A 69 -4.58 1.43 10.39
CA HIS A 69 -3.66 0.43 9.85
C HIS A 69 -3.02 0.99 8.57
N ALA A 70 -1.73 0.74 8.36
CA ALA A 70 -1.03 1.07 7.13
C ALA A 70 -0.50 -0.19 6.45
N VAL A 71 -0.54 -0.20 5.12
CA VAL A 71 -0.06 -1.30 4.30
C VAL A 71 0.83 -0.71 3.21
N LEU A 72 2.06 -1.20 3.12
CA LEU A 72 2.95 -0.98 1.98
C LEU A 72 3.08 -2.29 1.21
N GLN A 73 2.73 -2.27 -0.07
CA GLN A 73 2.94 -3.38 -0.99
C GLN A 73 4.12 -3.06 -1.91
N VAL A 74 5.11 -3.95 -1.96
CA VAL A 74 6.20 -3.90 -2.94
C VAL A 74 6.07 -5.12 -3.85
N ALA A 75 5.79 -4.87 -5.13
CA ALA A 75 5.70 -5.92 -6.14
C ALA A 75 6.96 -5.94 -7.01
N VAL A 76 7.56 -7.12 -7.15
CA VAL A 76 8.74 -7.34 -8.00
C VAL A 76 8.36 -8.30 -9.11
N ARG A 77 8.61 -7.88 -10.35
CA ARG A 77 8.50 -8.72 -11.54
C ARG A 77 9.88 -8.90 -12.14
N GLN A 78 10.34 -10.14 -12.22
CA GLN A 78 11.58 -10.51 -12.88
C GLN A 78 11.29 -11.32 -14.14
N GLN A 79 11.88 -10.90 -15.25
CA GLN A 79 11.81 -11.63 -16.52
C GLN A 79 13.22 -12.00 -16.96
N SER A 80 13.43 -13.28 -17.25
CA SER A 80 14.70 -13.72 -17.83
C SER A 80 14.91 -13.07 -19.21
N ARG A 81 16.14 -12.61 -19.45
CA ARG A 81 16.56 -12.03 -20.73
C ARG A 81 17.07 -13.08 -21.74
N CYS A 82 17.17 -14.36 -21.34
CA CYS A 82 17.58 -15.42 -22.25
C CYS A 82 16.51 -15.64 -23.33
N ARG A 83 16.95 -15.72 -24.60
CA ARG A 83 16.11 -16.09 -25.75
C ARG A 83 15.93 -17.62 -25.84
N ASP A 84 15.64 -18.27 -24.73
CA ASP A 84 15.21 -19.66 -24.75
C ASP A 84 13.70 -19.73 -24.87
N ILE A 85 13.19 -20.85 -25.40
CA ILE A 85 11.77 -21.09 -25.72
C ILE A 85 10.85 -20.94 -24.48
N LEU A 86 11.42 -21.09 -23.28
CA LEU A 86 10.71 -20.92 -22.00
C LEU A 86 11.20 -19.66 -21.29
N GLN A 87 10.46 -18.56 -21.47
CA GLN A 87 10.71 -17.32 -20.75
C GLN A 87 10.13 -17.42 -19.34
N GLU A 88 10.98 -17.70 -18.35
CA GLU A 88 10.57 -17.70 -16.95
C GLU A 88 10.26 -16.27 -16.48
N VAL A 89 9.02 -16.07 -16.02
CA VAL A 89 8.58 -14.83 -15.37
C VAL A 89 8.29 -15.13 -13.91
N ARG A 90 9.02 -14.46 -13.02
CA ARG A 90 8.80 -14.55 -11.57
C ARG A 90 8.10 -13.29 -11.08
N PHE A 91 7.09 -13.48 -10.24
CA PHE A 91 6.38 -12.41 -9.57
C PHE A 91 6.48 -12.64 -8.06
N ALA A 92 6.81 -11.60 -7.32
CA ALA A 92 6.81 -11.60 -5.87
C ALA A 92 6.09 -10.36 -5.35
N ARG A 93 5.35 -10.51 -4.25
CA ARG A 93 4.72 -9.40 -3.53
C ARG A 93 5.17 -9.47 -2.07
N LEU A 94 5.74 -8.38 -1.58
CA LEU A 94 6.04 -8.17 -0.17
C LEU A 94 4.99 -7.23 0.42
N PHE A 95 4.38 -7.64 1.52
CA PHE A 95 3.44 -6.81 2.29
C PHE A 95 4.08 -6.45 3.62
N MET A 96 4.17 -5.16 3.90
CA MET A 96 4.57 -4.63 5.21
C MET A 96 3.36 -3.95 5.82
N ILE A 97 2.91 -4.47 6.96
CA ILE A 97 1.67 -4.06 7.61
C ILE A 97 2.01 -3.48 8.98
N ASP A 98 1.59 -2.24 9.21
CA ASP A 98 1.63 -1.59 10.51
C ASP A 98 0.20 -1.50 11.04
N LEU A 99 -0.08 -2.21 12.14
CA LEU A 99 -1.41 -2.32 12.70
C LEU A 99 -1.67 -1.19 13.71
N ALA A 100 -2.91 -0.70 13.72
CA ALA A 100 -3.36 0.24 14.74
C ALA A 100 -3.18 -0.34 16.16
N GLY A 101 -3.04 0.56 17.13
CA GLY A 101 -2.90 0.21 18.54
C GLY A 101 -4.08 -0.64 19.04
N SER A 102 -3.76 -1.65 19.85
CA SER A 102 -4.73 -2.63 20.36
C SER A 102 -5.58 -2.13 21.52
N GLU A 103 -5.31 -0.94 22.05
CA GLU A 103 -5.99 -0.36 23.22
C GLU A 103 -7.51 -0.14 23.04
N ARG A 104 -8.02 -0.27 21.81
CA ARG A 104 -9.45 -0.20 21.50
C ARG A 104 -10.16 -1.55 21.53
N ALA A 105 -9.45 -2.67 21.40
CA ALA A 105 -10.06 -4.01 21.44
C ALA A 105 -10.43 -4.45 22.86
N SER A 106 -9.94 -3.75 23.88
CA SER A 106 -10.10 -4.06 25.30
C SER A 106 -11.13 -3.19 26.04
N GLN A 107 -11.96 -2.43 25.33
CA GLN A 107 -13.09 -1.67 25.91
C GLN A 107 -14.43 -2.23 25.47
#